data_AF-A0A6N7HLK2-F1
#
_entry.id   AF-A0A6N7HLK2-F1
#
_cell.length_a   1.000
_cell.length_b   1.000
_cell.length_c   1.000
_cell.angle_alpha   90.00
_cell.angle_beta   90.00
_cell.angle_gamma   90.00
#
_symmetry.space_group_name_H-M   'P 1'
#
loop_
_entity.id
_entity.type
_entity.pdbx_description
1 polymer ?
#
loop_
_entity_poly.entity_id
_entity_poly.type
_entity_poly.pdbx_seq_one_letter_code
_entity_poly.pdbx_strand_id
1 'polypeptide(L)'
;MARDRGAESLATSLAQMARDLLGQDTVQDTLDRIVTHAVSLVEVCEFAGLLAVEGGRPRTLAATADAACESDRIQVELGEGPCLDSTRQHVQMVYRIDDIDTVEDRWPRYAPKARELGIGSRIALPRRKISTPSR
;
A
#
# COMPACT_ATOMS: atom_id res chain seq x y z
N MET A 1 -18.00 -26.16 -6.01
CA MET A 1 -18.52 -25.85 -4.66
C MET A 1 -17.50 -25.26 -3.68
N ALA A 2 -16.17 -25.46 -3.82
CA ALA A 2 -15.18 -24.81 -2.93
C ALA A 2 -14.85 -23.34 -3.28
N ARG A 3 -14.91 -22.96 -4.56
CA ARG A 3 -14.64 -21.58 -5.03
C ARG A 3 -15.71 -20.57 -4.59
N ASP A 4 -16.92 -21.04 -4.32
CA ASP A 4 -18.09 -20.22 -3.98
C ASP A 4 -18.02 -19.73 -2.53
N ARG A 5 -17.63 -20.61 -1.60
CA ARG A 5 -17.43 -20.26 -0.17
C ARG A 5 -16.29 -19.27 0.05
N GLY A 6 -15.25 -19.30 -0.79
CA GLY A 6 -14.14 -18.35 -0.72
C GLY A 6 -14.55 -16.93 -1.16
N ALA A 7 -15.36 -16.83 -2.22
CA ALA A 7 -15.87 -15.56 -2.71
C ALA A 7 -16.92 -14.95 -1.76
N GLU A 8 -17.81 -15.77 -1.20
CA GLU A 8 -18.80 -15.34 -0.21
C GLU A 8 -18.16 -14.88 1.11
N SER A 9 -17.10 -15.57 1.55
CA SER A 9 -16.26 -15.15 2.68
C SER A 9 -15.57 -13.81 2.41
N LEU A 10 -14.94 -13.64 1.25
CA LEU A 10 -14.29 -12.38 0.88
C LEU A 10 -15.29 -11.22 0.77
N ALA A 11 -16.45 -11.46 0.15
CA ALA A 11 -17.50 -10.45 0.04
C ALA A 11 -18.00 -10.01 1.43
N THR A 12 -18.12 -10.95 2.36
CA THR A 12 -18.48 -10.67 3.76
C THR A 12 -17.42 -9.81 4.44
N SER A 13 -16.14 -10.18 4.32
CA SER A 13 -15.03 -9.42 4.91
C SER A 13 -14.91 -8.00 4.32
N LEU A 14 -15.07 -7.85 3.00
CA LEU A 14 -15.09 -6.54 2.35
C LEU A 14 -16.28 -5.69 2.80
N ALA A 15 -17.46 -6.29 2.99
CA ALA A 15 -18.63 -5.58 3.49
C ALA A 15 -18.45 -5.15 4.97
N GLN A 16 -17.78 -5.97 5.79
CA GLN A 16 -17.42 -5.62 7.15
C GLN A 16 -16.42 -4.47 7.20
N MET A 17 -15.35 -4.54 6.40
CA MET A 17 -14.39 -3.43 6.24
C MET A 17 -15.12 -2.15 5.82
N ALA A 18 -15.98 -2.19 4.80
CA ALA A 18 -16.69 -1.01 4.34
C ALA A 18 -17.53 -0.35 5.45
N ARG A 19 -18.21 -1.14 6.28
CA ARG A 19 -18.97 -0.64 7.44
C ARG A 19 -18.06 -0.05 8.52
N ASP A 20 -16.95 -0.71 8.81
CA ASP A 20 -15.96 -0.23 9.79
C ASP A 20 -15.37 1.11 9.35
N LEU A 21 -14.94 1.22 8.10
CA LEU A 21 -14.38 2.46 7.54
C LEU A 21 -15.40 3.61 7.54
N LEU A 22 -16.67 3.34 7.25
CA LEU A 22 -17.75 4.35 7.29
C LEU A 22 -18.10 4.80 8.71
N GLY A 23 -17.75 4.00 9.72
CA GLY A 23 -18.08 4.26 11.13
C GLY A 23 -17.00 4.97 11.92
N GLN A 24 -15.86 5.34 11.31
CA GLN A 24 -14.77 6.02 12.01
C GLN A 24 -15.07 7.50 12.24
N ASP A 25 -14.64 8.03 13.39
CA ASP A 25 -14.91 9.41 13.80
C ASP A 25 -14.05 10.44 13.06
N THR A 26 -12.83 10.08 12.67
CA THR A 26 -11.89 10.98 11.99
C THR A 26 -11.30 10.38 10.72
N VAL A 27 -10.74 11.26 9.89
CA VAL A 27 -9.98 10.85 8.69
C VAL A 27 -8.76 10.02 9.08
N GLN A 28 -8.07 10.37 10.17
CA GLN A 28 -6.90 9.61 10.61
C GLN A 28 -7.30 8.19 11.07
N ASP A 29 -8.37 8.07 11.85
CA ASP A 29 -8.89 6.76 12.27
C ASP A 29 -9.25 5.89 11.06
N THR A 30 -9.85 6.51 10.03
CA THR A 30 -10.14 5.86 8.75
C THR A 30 -8.86 5.35 8.06
N LEU A 31 -7.82 6.18 7.97
CA LEU A 31 -6.55 5.81 7.34
C LEU A 31 -5.84 4.68 8.10
N ASP A 32 -5.86 4.72 9.42
CA ASP A 32 -5.29 3.69 10.29
C ASP A 32 -6.07 2.37 10.14
N ARG A 33 -7.40 2.43 10.03
CA ARG A 33 -8.21 1.24 9.73
C ARG A 33 -7.90 0.67 8.36
N ILE A 34 -7.71 1.49 7.32
CA ILE A 34 -7.38 1.01 5.97
C ILE A 34 -6.12 0.13 5.97
N VAL A 35 -5.02 0.61 6.57
CA VAL A 35 -3.77 -0.17 6.61
C VAL A 35 -3.89 -1.41 7.50
N THR A 36 -4.66 -1.33 8.60
CA THR A 36 -4.94 -2.49 9.47
C THR A 36 -5.73 -3.59 8.73
N HIS A 37 -6.72 -3.20 7.93
CA HIS A 37 -7.49 -4.14 7.12
C HIS A 37 -6.66 -4.76 5.99
N ALA A 38 -5.71 -4.01 5.41
CA ALA A 38 -4.81 -4.56 4.39
C ALA A 38 -4.00 -5.75 4.93
N VAL A 39 -3.43 -5.63 6.12
CA VAL A 39 -2.75 -6.73 6.83
C VAL A 39 -3.73 -7.86 7.18
N SER A 40 -4.94 -7.53 7.63
CA SER A 40 -5.91 -8.54 8.10
C SER A 40 -6.54 -9.36 6.96
N LEU A 41 -6.70 -8.79 5.77
CA LEU A 41 -7.33 -9.47 4.62
C LEU A 41 -6.36 -10.16 3.68
N VAL A 42 -5.10 -9.72 3.66
CA VAL A 42 -4.05 -10.32 2.83
C VAL A 42 -3.20 -11.18 3.74
N GLU A 43 -3.46 -12.49 3.75
CA GLU A 43 -2.87 -13.47 4.68
C GLU A 43 -1.33 -13.39 4.80
N VAL A 44 -0.64 -13.02 3.72
CA VAL A 44 0.84 -12.93 3.66
C VAL A 44 1.37 -11.49 3.84
N CYS A 45 0.51 -10.52 4.15
CA CYS A 45 0.90 -9.13 4.36
C CYS A 45 1.29 -8.90 5.82
N GLU A 46 2.58 -8.75 6.09
CA GLU A 46 3.09 -8.54 7.46
C GLU A 46 2.91 -7.08 7.92
N PHE A 47 3.08 -6.12 7.01
CA PHE A 47 2.84 -4.70 7.28
C PHE A 47 2.32 -3.98 6.05
N ALA A 48 1.55 -2.92 6.29
CA ALA A 48 1.01 -2.02 5.28
C ALA A 48 1.31 -0.56 5.64
N GLY A 49 1.46 0.26 4.62
CA GLY A 49 1.66 1.71 4.74
C GLY A 49 0.89 2.45 3.66
N LEU A 50 0.48 3.67 3.98
CA LEU A 50 -0.21 4.57 3.05
C LEU A 50 0.60 5.85 2.89
N LEU A 51 1.17 6.03 1.71
CA LEU A 51 1.92 7.23 1.32
C LEU A 51 1.04 8.16 0.50
N ALA A 52 1.01 9.44 0.86
CA ALA A 52 0.42 10.51 0.05
C ALA A 52 1.49 11.48 -0.41
N VAL A 53 1.24 12.16 -1.53
CA VAL A 53 2.07 13.27 -2.01
C VAL A 53 1.28 14.56 -1.84
N GLU A 54 1.68 15.40 -0.89
CA GLU A 54 1.06 16.68 -0.59
C GLU A 54 2.04 17.81 -0.93
N GLY A 55 1.62 18.77 -1.77
CA GLY A 55 2.51 19.86 -2.20
C GLY A 55 3.80 19.40 -2.89
N GLY A 56 3.78 18.23 -3.53
CA GLY A 56 4.96 17.61 -4.14
C GLY A 56 5.89 16.88 -3.17
N ARG A 57 5.54 16.81 -1.88
CA ARG A 57 6.32 16.09 -0.86
C ARG A 57 5.59 14.82 -0.43
N PRO A 58 6.23 13.65 -0.56
CA PRO A 58 5.63 12.43 -0.05
C PRO A 58 5.64 12.40 1.49
N ARG A 59 4.56 11.89 2.09
CA ARG A 59 4.35 11.74 3.53
C ARG A 59 3.58 10.46 3.81
N THR A 60 4.06 9.68 4.78
CA THR A 60 3.31 8.53 5.30
C THR A 60 2.14 9.03 6.14
N LEU A 61 0.93 8.62 5.77
CA LEU A 61 -0.30 9.00 6.46
C LEU A 61 -0.75 7.97 7.50
N ALA A 62 -0.46 6.69 7.27
CA ALA A 62 -0.75 5.60 8.19
C ALA A 62 0.19 4.42 7.91
N ALA A 63 0.49 3.63 8.94
CA ALA A 63 1.32 2.44 8.85
C ALA A 63 0.99 1.47 9.99
N THR A 64 1.11 0.16 9.73
CA THR A 64 0.93 -0.87 10.77
C THR A 64 2.21 -1.25 11.49
N ALA A 65 3.38 -0.82 10.98
CA ALA A 65 4.68 -1.11 11.56
C ALA A 65 5.70 -0.02 11.20
N ASP A 66 6.70 0.16 12.07
CA ASP A 66 7.81 1.10 11.85
C ASP A 66 8.57 0.80 10.55
N ALA A 67 8.70 -0.48 10.17
CA ALA A 67 9.31 -0.90 8.92
C ALA A 67 8.58 -0.32 7.69
N ALA A 68 7.26 -0.16 7.74
CA ALA A 68 6.50 0.44 6.64
C ALA A 68 6.77 1.96 6.54
N CYS A 69 6.82 2.66 7.68
CA CYS A 69 7.21 4.08 7.74
C CYS A 69 8.63 4.30 7.22
N GLU A 70 9.56 3.45 7.64
CA GLU A 70 10.98 3.56 7.28
C GLU A 70 11.19 3.25 5.79
N SER A 71 10.49 2.25 5.26
CA SER A 71 10.44 1.96 3.82
C SER A 71 9.97 3.17 3.01
N ASP A 72 8.90 3.85 3.45
CA ASP A 72 8.44 5.08 2.81
C ASP A 72 9.49 6.19 2.89
N ARG A 73 10.11 6.42 4.06
CA ARG A 73 11.17 7.41 4.25
C ARG A 73 12.33 7.19 3.29
N ILE A 74 12.81 5.96 3.16
CA ILE A 74 13.93 5.61 2.27
C ILE A 74 13.58 5.92 0.82
N GLN A 75 12.35 5.64 0.36
CA GLN A 75 11.96 5.97 -1.02
C GLN A 75 11.99 7.47 -1.28
N VAL A 76 11.56 8.27 -0.31
CA VAL A 76 11.61 9.73 -0.41
C VAL A 76 13.05 10.23 -0.46
N GLU A 77 13.90 9.75 0.43
CA GLU A 77 15.29 10.19 0.54
C GLU A 77 16.14 9.84 -0.68
N LEU A 78 15.92 8.64 -1.22
CA LEU A 78 16.64 8.21 -2.41
C LEU A 78 16.02 8.77 -3.69
N GLY A 79 14.74 9.14 -3.66
CA GLY A 79 14.00 9.52 -4.86
C GLY A 79 13.73 8.33 -5.80
N GLU A 80 13.69 7.11 -5.26
CA GLU A 80 13.41 5.88 -6.00
C GLU A 80 12.56 4.91 -5.18
N GLY A 81 11.93 3.96 -5.85
CA GLY A 81 11.17 2.90 -5.20
C GLY A 81 9.68 2.87 -5.59
N PRO A 82 9.00 1.75 -5.30
CA PRO A 82 7.69 1.43 -5.85
C PRO A 82 6.57 2.40 -5.47
N CYS A 83 6.50 2.93 -4.25
CA CYS A 83 5.46 3.90 -3.89
C CYS A 83 5.69 5.24 -4.58
N LEU A 84 6.95 5.69 -4.66
CA LEU A 84 7.24 6.95 -5.33
C LEU A 84 6.98 6.84 -6.83
N ASP A 85 7.46 5.78 -7.46
CA ASP A 85 7.27 5.55 -8.89
C ASP A 85 5.81 5.34 -9.28
N SER A 86 4.98 4.73 -8.42
CA SER A 86 3.56 4.52 -8.73
C SER A 86 2.76 5.82 -8.71
N THR A 87 3.26 6.87 -8.04
CA THR A 87 2.61 8.18 -7.97
C THR A 87 3.10 9.18 -9.03
N ARG A 88 4.13 8.85 -9.81
CA ARG A 88 4.67 9.72 -10.87
C ARG A 88 3.64 9.94 -11.99
N GLN A 89 3.57 11.18 -12.50
CA GLN A 89 2.37 11.82 -13.07
C GLN A 89 1.68 11.16 -14.28
N HIS A 90 2.19 10.06 -14.85
CA HIS A 90 1.60 9.42 -16.03
C HIS A 90 1.58 7.90 -15.97
N VAL A 91 1.93 7.31 -14.83
CA VAL A 91 2.08 5.87 -14.68
C VAL A 91 1.34 5.43 -13.42
N GLN A 92 0.01 5.31 -13.51
CA GLN A 92 -0.82 4.67 -12.48
C GLN A 92 -0.57 3.15 -12.55
N MET A 93 0.65 2.73 -12.20
CA MET A 93 1.11 1.36 -12.30
C MET A 93 1.12 0.71 -10.93
N VAL A 94 0.55 -0.49 -10.89
CA VAL A 94 0.72 -1.42 -9.78
C VAL A 94 2.08 -2.07 -9.90
N TYR A 95 2.90 -1.98 -8.84
CA TYR A 95 4.11 -2.78 -8.73
C TYR A 95 3.81 -3.98 -7.85
N ARG A 96 3.89 -5.18 -8.42
CA ARG A 96 3.91 -6.44 -7.68
C ARG A 96 5.33 -6.99 -7.74
N ILE A 97 5.96 -7.09 -6.59
CA ILE A 97 7.35 -7.51 -6.41
C ILE A 97 7.29 -8.78 -5.56
N ASP A 98 7.45 -9.93 -6.19
CA ASP A 98 7.42 -11.22 -5.47
C ASP A 98 8.73 -11.47 -4.70
N ASP A 99 9.83 -10.87 -5.14
CA ASP A 99 11.15 -10.89 -4.50
C ASP A 99 11.86 -9.54 -4.71
N ILE A 100 12.22 -8.86 -3.62
CA ILE A 100 12.86 -7.54 -3.64
C ILE A 100 14.22 -7.55 -4.36
N ASP A 101 14.90 -8.70 -4.40
CA ASP A 101 16.21 -8.86 -5.00
C ASP A 101 16.13 -8.76 -6.52
N THR A 102 14.98 -9.14 -7.09
CA THR A 102 14.75 -9.14 -8.55
C THR A 102 14.57 -7.74 -9.14
N VAL A 103 14.44 -6.71 -8.31
CA VAL A 103 14.20 -5.32 -8.75
C VAL A 103 15.38 -4.39 -8.46
N GLU A 104 16.55 -4.93 -8.12
CA GLU A 104 17.77 -4.15 -7.87
C GLU A 104 18.20 -3.32 -9.08
N ASP A 105 18.08 -3.85 -10.31
CA ASP A 105 18.38 -3.06 -11.53
C ASP A 105 17.48 -1.82 -11.67
N ARG A 106 16.24 -1.88 -11.16
CA ARG A 106 15.28 -0.79 -11.25
C ARG A 106 15.44 0.21 -10.11
N TRP A 107 15.69 -0.28 -8.90
CA TRP A 107 15.84 0.53 -7.69
C TRP A 107 17.10 0.11 -6.92
N PRO A 108 18.30 0.42 -7.44
CA PRO A 108 19.56 -0.14 -6.97
C PRO A 108 19.97 0.33 -5.57
N ARG A 109 19.43 1.46 -5.09
CA ARG A 109 19.71 2.00 -3.75
C ARG A 109 18.62 1.64 -2.74
N TYR A 110 17.37 1.45 -3.19
CA TYR A 110 16.22 1.12 -2.35
C TYR A 110 16.13 -0.37 -2.08
N ALA A 111 16.31 -1.24 -3.08
CA ALA A 111 16.12 -2.68 -2.90
C ALA A 111 17.02 -3.27 -1.77
N PRO A 112 18.33 -2.94 -1.66
CA PRO A 112 19.15 -3.40 -0.56
C PRO A 112 18.66 -2.92 0.82
N LYS A 113 18.21 -1.67 0.92
CA LYS A 113 17.69 -1.11 2.18
C LYS A 113 16.34 -1.68 2.56
N ALA A 114 15.47 -1.94 1.58
CA ALA A 114 14.21 -2.64 1.82
C ALA A 114 14.46 -4.06 2.36
N ARG A 115 15.48 -4.76 1.84
CA ARG A 115 15.91 -6.06 2.37
C ARG A 115 16.38 -5.96 3.84
N GLU A 116 17.15 -4.92 4.18
CA GLU A 116 17.59 -4.67 5.57
C GLU A 116 16.42 -4.46 6.54
N LEU A 117 15.28 -3.96 6.04
CA LEU A 117 14.02 -3.84 6.81
C LEU A 117 13.20 -5.13 6.87
N GLY A 118 13.69 -6.24 6.32
CA GLY A 118 12.98 -7.52 6.26
C GLY A 118 11.96 -7.62 5.13
N ILE A 119 11.94 -6.68 4.18
CA ILE A 119 10.99 -6.69 3.07
C ILE A 119 11.45 -7.69 2.01
N GLY A 120 10.89 -8.91 2.02
CA GLY A 120 11.14 -9.91 0.97
C GLY A 120 10.28 -9.72 -0.29
N SER A 121 9.03 -9.27 -0.13
CA SER A 121 8.10 -9.02 -1.23
C SER A 121 7.28 -7.76 -0.96
N ARG A 122 6.68 -7.15 -1.99
CA ARG A 122 5.86 -5.94 -1.84
C ARG A 122 4.86 -5.75 -2.97
N ILE A 123 3.69 -5.22 -2.64
CA ILE A 123 2.79 -4.60 -3.62
C ILE A 123 2.67 -3.10 -3.35
N ALA A 124 2.79 -2.28 -4.38
CA ALA A 124 2.51 -0.85 -4.31
C ALA A 124 1.43 -0.48 -5.33
N LEU A 125 0.37 0.13 -4.83
CA LEU A 125 -0.83 0.47 -5.59
C LEU A 125 -1.03 1.98 -5.54
N PRO A 126 -1.16 2.67 -6.69
CA PRO A 126 -1.44 4.09 -6.68
C PRO A 126 -2.92 4.36 -6.39
N ARG A 127 -3.20 5.54 -5.83
CA ARG A 127 -4.59 5.99 -5.67
C ARG A 127 -5.21 6.25 -7.04
N ARG A 128 -6.07 5.33 -7.49
CA ARG A 128 -6.84 5.53 -8.72
C ARG A 128 -7.82 6.69 -8.51
N LYS A 129 -7.75 7.71 -9.36
CA LYS A 129 -8.81 8.73 -9.42
C LYS A 129 -10.08 8.04 -9.92
N ILE A 130 -11.14 8.04 -9.11
CA ILE A 130 -12.48 7.66 -9.59
C ILE A 130 -12.96 8.86 -10.40
N SER A 131 -12.92 8.73 -11.72
CA SER A 131 -13.54 9.71 -12.62
C SER A 131 -15.05 9.68 -12.38
N THR A 132 -15.61 10.71 -11.75
CA THR A 132 -17.06 10.89 -11.77
C THR A 132 -17.45 11.19 -13.22
N PRO A 133 -18.38 10.44 -13.84
CA PRO A 133 -18.83 10.80 -15.17
C PRO A 133 -19.43 12.21 -15.12
N SER A 134 -18.97 13.07 -16.02
CA SER A 134 -19.58 14.38 -16.26
C SER A 134 -21.06 14.16 -16.53
N ARG A 135 -21.92 14.80 -15.72
CA ARG A 135 -23.36 14.87 -16.03
C ARG A 135 -23.60 15.60 -17.33
#